data_AF-A0A6A2WUE3-F1
#
_entry.id   AF-A0A6A2WUE3-F1
#
_cell.length_a   1.000
_cell.length_b   1.000
_cell.length_c   1.000
_cell.angle_alpha   90.00
_cell.angle_beta   90.00
_cell.angle_gamma   90.00
#
_symmetry.space_group_name_H-M   'P 1'
#
loop_
_entity.id
_entity.type
_entity.pdbx_description
1 polymer ?
#
loop_
_entity_poly.entity_id
_entity_poly.type
_entity_poly.pdbx_seq_one_letter_code
_entity_poly.pdbx_strand_id
1 'polypeptide(L)'
;MSWVGSVWANIGSGSMINFIINSKCDGTVFTHKIFNFKMLTLLFISLFIIVALSALLFKFAISDGDYTLLSKRHVKREEIEDKVVWITGASRGIGEILAKQLASLGAKLILSARNGTELERVRKQLTGKYAPEQVKILPLDLSSEEDRLKEAIDKAESFFPGVGVDYMFHNAAYERPKTTALDVTEESLKATFNVNVFGTISLTRLLTPFMLRRGRGHFVVMSSAAGKTPAPGQAVYSASKYALNGYFHTLRSELCQKGIKVTVVCPGPVATPNGSGATSSTTNVSSEKRVSAERCAELTIIAASHGLKEVWISYQPVLAVMYLVQYMPTIGYWLMDKVGRRRVEAAAEKGNTYSLSLLFGKKKAA
;
A
#
# COMPACT_ATOMS: atom_id res chain seq x y z
N MET A 1 -1.96 67.07 -33.31
CA MET A 1 -1.40 65.72 -33.48
C MET A 1 -2.53 64.76 -33.83
N SER A 2 -2.63 64.31 -35.09
CA SER A 2 -3.61 63.31 -35.51
C SER A 2 -3.09 61.91 -35.17
N TRP A 3 -3.74 61.20 -34.26
CA TRP A 3 -3.49 59.78 -34.00
C TRP A 3 -4.23 58.94 -35.04
N VAL A 4 -3.50 58.32 -35.98
CA VAL A 4 -4.06 57.31 -36.89
C VAL A 4 -3.39 55.99 -36.56
N GLY A 5 -4.01 55.18 -35.71
CA GLY A 5 -3.57 53.82 -35.41
C GLY A 5 -4.20 52.84 -36.39
N SER A 6 -3.40 52.22 -37.26
CA SER A 6 -3.85 51.11 -38.10
C SER A 6 -3.31 49.79 -37.55
N VAL A 7 -4.19 48.86 -37.21
CA VAL A 7 -3.84 47.50 -36.77
C VAL A 7 -3.74 46.60 -37.99
N TRP A 8 -2.56 46.05 -38.26
CA TRP A 8 -2.34 45.09 -39.35
C TRP A 8 -1.90 43.74 -38.79
N ALA A 9 -2.53 42.66 -39.22
CA ALA A 9 -2.07 41.30 -38.99
C ALA A 9 -1.12 40.93 -40.15
N ASN A 10 0.19 40.85 -39.88
CA ASN A 10 1.16 40.52 -40.93
C ASN A 10 1.52 39.04 -40.85
N ILE A 11 1.28 38.28 -41.93
CA ILE A 11 1.66 36.88 -42.07
C ILE A 11 3.01 36.86 -42.81
N GLY A 12 4.11 36.97 -42.05
CA GLY A 12 5.45 36.78 -42.61
C GLY A 12 5.71 35.31 -42.94
N SER A 13 6.61 35.04 -43.89
CA SER A 13 6.98 33.74 -44.50
C SER A 13 7.49 32.64 -43.55
N GLY A 14 7.26 32.76 -42.24
CA GLY A 14 7.46 31.73 -41.22
C GLY A 14 6.38 31.83 -40.14
N SER A 15 5.18 31.34 -40.43
CA SER A 15 4.14 30.90 -39.47
C SER A 15 3.92 31.73 -38.19
N MET A 16 4.01 33.06 -38.26
CA MET A 16 3.73 33.96 -37.12
C MET A 16 2.84 35.13 -37.53
N ILE A 17 1.63 35.15 -36.98
CA ILE A 17 0.74 36.31 -36.98
C ILE A 17 1.20 37.22 -35.85
N ASN A 18 1.71 38.41 -36.20
CA ASN A 18 2.05 39.46 -35.24
C ASN A 18 1.04 40.60 -35.37
N PHE A 19 0.48 41.06 -34.24
CA PHE A 19 -0.27 42.31 -34.19
C PHE A 19 0.69 43.47 -33.95
N ILE A 20 0.76 44.38 -34.92
CA ILE A 20 1.64 45.54 -34.92
C ILE A 20 0.78 46.80 -34.88
N ILE A 21 1.07 47.71 -33.94
CA ILE A 21 0.54 49.08 -33.97
C ILE A 21 1.69 50.03 -34.31
N ASN A 22 1.49 50.84 -35.34
CA ASN A 22 2.39 51.91 -35.71
C ASN A 22 1.88 53.23 -35.13
N SER A 23 2.75 53.99 -34.46
CA SER A 23 2.50 55.39 -34.12
C SER A 23 3.50 56.28 -34.88
N LYS A 24 3.07 57.49 -35.24
CA LYS A 24 3.89 58.47 -35.99
C LYS A 24 4.06 59.73 -35.15
N CYS A 25 5.31 60.12 -34.87
CA CYS A 25 5.65 61.39 -34.24
C CYS A 25 6.84 61.99 -34.99
N ASP A 26 6.75 63.25 -35.43
CA ASP A 26 7.80 63.99 -36.16
C ASP A 26 8.51 63.19 -37.27
N GLY A 27 7.73 62.67 -38.22
CA GLY A 27 8.26 61.97 -39.41
C GLY A 27 8.79 60.55 -39.15
N THR A 28 8.95 60.14 -37.89
CA THR A 28 9.52 58.84 -37.51
C THR A 28 8.39 57.85 -37.17
N VAL A 29 8.43 56.64 -37.76
CA VAL A 29 7.45 55.57 -37.50
C VAL A 29 7.98 54.69 -36.35
N PHE A 30 7.22 54.61 -35.25
CA PHE A 30 7.50 53.70 -34.15
C PHE A 30 6.62 52.45 -34.25
N THR A 31 7.26 51.30 -34.44
CA THR A 31 6.62 49.98 -34.55
C THR A 31 6.53 49.33 -33.16
N HIS A 32 5.34 49.28 -32.58
CA HIS A 32 5.10 48.55 -31.33
C HIS A 32 4.56 47.14 -31.65
N LYS A 33 5.38 46.13 -31.35
CA LYS A 33 5.02 44.71 -31.48
C LYS A 33 4.19 44.33 -30.26
N ILE A 34 2.87 44.27 -30.40
CA ILE A 34 1.99 44.36 -29.22
C ILE A 34 1.64 43.00 -28.64
N PHE A 35 1.48 41.94 -29.43
CA PHE A 35 1.15 40.63 -28.88
C PHE A 35 1.66 39.52 -29.77
N ASN A 36 2.49 38.65 -29.21
CA ASN A 36 2.95 37.43 -29.88
C ASN A 36 1.96 36.31 -29.54
N PHE A 37 1.15 35.87 -30.52
CA PHE A 37 0.18 34.80 -30.32
C PHE A 37 0.83 33.52 -29.74
N LYS A 38 2.07 33.20 -30.16
CA LYS A 38 2.83 32.08 -29.57
C LYS A 38 3.12 32.29 -28.08
N MET A 39 3.41 33.51 -27.65
CA MET A 39 3.65 33.83 -26.24
C MET A 39 2.37 33.66 -25.40
N LEU A 40 1.22 34.09 -25.93
CA LEU A 40 -0.07 33.91 -25.27
C LEU A 40 -0.45 32.41 -25.18
N THR A 41 -0.26 31.64 -26.25
CA THR A 41 -0.48 30.19 -26.23
C THR A 41 0.45 29.48 -25.23
N LEU A 42 1.73 29.86 -25.16
CA LEU A 42 2.68 29.31 -24.18
C LEU A 42 2.27 29.63 -22.74
N LEU A 43 1.75 30.84 -22.48
CA LEU A 43 1.22 31.22 -21.17
C LEU A 43 0.01 30.37 -20.77
N PHE A 44 -0.94 30.14 -21.70
CA PHE A 44 -2.10 29.27 -21.44
C PHE A 44 -1.69 27.81 -21.22
N ILE A 45 -0.75 27.29 -22.00
CA ILE A 45 -0.21 25.93 -21.81
C ILE A 45 0.49 25.83 -20.44
N SER A 46 1.33 26.82 -20.09
CA SER A 46 2.02 26.85 -18.79
C SER A 46 1.02 26.92 -17.63
N LEU A 47 0.00 27.77 -17.73
CA LEU A 47 -1.05 27.88 -16.71
C LEU A 47 -1.81 26.56 -16.56
N PHE A 48 -2.18 25.93 -17.67
CA PHE A 48 -2.84 24.62 -17.67
C PHE A 48 -1.98 23.54 -17.00
N ILE A 49 -0.69 23.48 -17.32
CA ILE A 49 0.26 22.54 -16.68
C ILE A 49 0.35 22.81 -15.18
N ILE A 50 0.48 24.07 -14.77
CA ILE A 50 0.54 24.45 -13.35
C ILE A 50 -0.72 24.00 -12.62
N VAL A 51 -1.91 24.31 -13.17
CA VAL A 51 -3.20 23.91 -12.57
C VAL A 51 -3.31 22.39 -12.48
N ALA A 52 -2.92 21.66 -13.53
CA ALA A 52 -2.93 20.19 -13.54
C ALA A 52 -1.98 19.61 -12.49
N LEU A 53 -0.76 20.15 -12.37
CA LEU A 53 0.21 19.74 -11.35
C LEU A 53 -0.27 20.06 -9.94
N SER A 54 -0.84 21.24 -9.71
CA SER A 54 -1.43 21.62 -8.43
C SER A 54 -2.59 20.69 -8.03
N ALA A 55 -3.47 20.34 -8.98
CA ALA A 55 -4.54 19.38 -8.73
C ALA A 55 -4.00 17.97 -8.40
N LEU A 56 -2.92 17.55 -9.07
CA LEU A 56 -2.27 16.26 -8.80
C LEU A 56 -1.58 16.26 -7.42
N LEU A 57 -0.90 17.34 -7.04
CA LEU A 57 -0.30 17.49 -5.71
C LEU A 57 -1.36 17.54 -4.61
N PHE A 58 -2.49 18.22 -4.84
CA PHE A 58 -3.60 18.22 -3.89
C PHE A 58 -4.20 16.83 -3.72
N LYS A 59 -4.45 16.10 -4.81
CA LYS A 59 -4.88 14.69 -4.76
C LYS A 59 -3.88 13.81 -3.99
N PHE A 60 -2.58 14.04 -4.18
CA PHE A 60 -1.54 13.31 -3.47
C PHE A 60 -1.54 13.60 -1.96
N ALA A 61 -1.81 14.84 -1.58
CA ALA A 61 -1.83 15.25 -0.18
C ALA A 61 -2.96 14.56 0.62
N ILE A 62 -4.07 14.24 -0.05
CA ILE A 62 -5.25 13.62 0.58
C ILE A 62 -5.36 12.11 0.34
N SER A 63 -4.50 11.52 -0.51
CA SER A 63 -4.57 10.10 -0.87
C SER A 63 -4.26 9.17 0.30
N ASP A 64 -4.95 8.04 0.34
CA ASP A 64 -4.76 6.92 1.27
C ASP A 64 -4.11 5.69 0.60
N GLY A 65 -3.68 5.81 -0.65
CA GLY A 65 -2.94 4.78 -1.36
C GLY A 65 -2.28 5.28 -2.65
N ASP A 66 -1.53 4.41 -3.31
CA ASP A 66 -0.90 4.74 -4.60
C ASP A 66 -1.94 4.98 -5.70
N TYR A 67 -1.56 5.75 -6.72
CA TYR A 67 -2.52 6.15 -7.75
C TYR A 67 -3.01 5.00 -8.62
N THR A 68 -2.23 3.93 -8.78
CA THR A 68 -2.67 2.76 -9.53
C THR A 68 -3.83 2.09 -8.79
N LEU A 69 -3.68 1.89 -7.48
CA LEU A 69 -4.74 1.38 -6.62
C LEU A 69 -5.97 2.30 -6.63
N LEU A 70 -5.79 3.60 -6.39
CA LEU A 70 -6.91 4.54 -6.33
C LEU A 70 -7.66 4.70 -7.67
N SER A 71 -7.00 4.39 -8.79
CA SER A 71 -7.66 4.35 -10.10
C SER A 71 -8.72 3.23 -10.23
N LYS A 72 -8.64 2.18 -9.40
CA LYS A 72 -9.50 0.99 -9.51
C LYS A 72 -10.87 1.14 -8.84
N ARG A 73 -11.06 2.19 -8.03
CA ARG A 73 -12.31 2.69 -7.39
C ARG A 73 -13.15 1.69 -6.58
N HIS A 74 -13.51 0.55 -7.14
CA HIS A 74 -14.45 -0.43 -6.58
C HIS A 74 -13.95 -1.86 -6.80
N VAL A 75 -14.41 -2.76 -5.92
CA VAL A 75 -14.14 -4.21 -6.00
C VAL A 75 -14.86 -4.80 -7.22
N LYS A 76 -14.17 -5.65 -7.99
CA LYS A 76 -14.81 -6.51 -8.99
C LYS A 76 -15.41 -7.73 -8.29
N ARG A 77 -16.71 -7.70 -8.04
CA ARG A 77 -17.40 -8.75 -7.27
C ARG A 77 -17.29 -10.10 -7.96
N GLU A 78 -17.36 -10.14 -9.28
CA GLU A 78 -17.23 -11.33 -10.13
C GLU A 78 -15.87 -12.05 -9.99
N GLU A 79 -14.83 -11.36 -9.51
CA GLU A 79 -13.50 -11.95 -9.26
C GLU A 79 -13.39 -12.59 -7.86
N ILE A 80 -14.36 -12.34 -6.97
CA ILE A 80 -14.37 -12.75 -5.55
C ILE A 80 -15.54 -13.69 -5.22
N GLU A 81 -16.71 -13.44 -5.79
CA GLU A 81 -17.91 -14.23 -5.53
C GLU A 81 -17.69 -15.70 -5.94
N ASP A 82 -18.16 -16.61 -5.09
CA ASP A 82 -18.06 -18.07 -5.22
C ASP A 82 -16.64 -18.66 -5.15
N LYS A 83 -15.61 -17.80 -5.01
CA LYS A 83 -14.21 -18.19 -4.85
C LYS A 83 -13.91 -18.68 -3.45
N VAL A 84 -12.95 -19.60 -3.35
CA VAL A 84 -12.42 -20.09 -2.08
C VAL A 84 -11.23 -19.22 -1.66
N VAL A 85 -11.39 -18.51 -0.56
CA VAL A 85 -10.38 -17.61 -0.01
C VAL A 85 -9.87 -18.13 1.32
N TRP A 86 -8.57 -18.40 1.39
CA TRP A 86 -7.89 -18.80 2.62
C TRP A 86 -7.13 -17.62 3.22
N ILE A 87 -7.41 -17.27 4.48
CA ILE A 87 -6.81 -16.13 5.18
C ILE A 87 -6.02 -16.63 6.40
N THR A 88 -4.72 -16.31 6.47
CA THR A 88 -3.93 -16.49 7.69
C THR A 88 -3.99 -15.25 8.58
N GLY A 89 -3.94 -15.43 9.90
CA GLY A 89 -4.10 -14.34 10.85
C GLY A 89 -5.52 -13.78 10.89
N ALA A 90 -6.52 -14.62 10.59
CA ALA A 90 -7.92 -14.21 10.45
C ALA A 90 -8.63 -13.95 11.79
N SER A 91 -7.98 -14.20 12.93
CA SER A 91 -8.62 -14.13 14.25
C SER A 91 -8.75 -12.72 14.82
N ARG A 92 -8.12 -11.71 14.22
CA ARG A 92 -8.12 -10.30 14.68
C ARG A 92 -7.63 -9.34 13.59
N GLY A 93 -7.70 -8.04 13.86
CA GLY A 93 -7.07 -6.99 13.06
C GLY A 93 -7.50 -7.00 11.59
N ILE A 94 -6.56 -6.73 10.68
CA ILE A 94 -6.84 -6.69 9.23
C ILE A 94 -7.43 -8.02 8.74
N GLY A 95 -6.96 -9.16 9.24
CA GLY A 95 -7.43 -10.49 8.83
C GLY A 95 -8.89 -10.76 9.16
N GLU A 96 -9.36 -10.33 10.34
CA GLU A 96 -10.78 -10.42 10.71
C GLU A 96 -11.64 -9.53 9.81
N ILE A 97 -11.18 -8.32 9.50
CA ILE A 97 -11.94 -7.40 8.65
C ILE A 97 -11.96 -7.86 7.19
N LEU A 98 -10.84 -8.42 6.69
CA LEU A 98 -10.80 -9.10 5.39
C LEU A 98 -11.83 -10.23 5.33
N ALA A 99 -11.91 -11.07 6.37
CA ALA A 99 -12.90 -12.15 6.44
C ALA A 99 -14.34 -11.62 6.37
N LYS A 100 -14.66 -10.55 7.11
CA LYS A 100 -15.98 -9.89 7.09
C LYS A 100 -16.34 -9.37 5.69
N GLN A 101 -15.43 -8.64 5.05
CA GLN A 101 -15.70 -8.05 3.73
C GLN A 101 -15.73 -9.10 2.61
N LEU A 102 -14.87 -10.11 2.66
CA LEU A 102 -14.88 -11.19 1.66
C LEU A 102 -16.13 -12.07 1.79
N ALA A 103 -16.60 -12.34 3.02
CA ALA A 103 -17.86 -13.04 3.24
C ALA A 103 -19.05 -12.27 2.63
N SER A 104 -19.12 -10.94 2.86
CA SER A 104 -20.22 -10.11 2.34
C SER A 104 -20.21 -9.99 0.80
N LEU A 105 -19.04 -10.15 0.18
CA LEU A 105 -18.87 -10.24 -1.27
C LEU A 105 -19.21 -11.63 -1.84
N GLY A 106 -19.56 -12.60 -0.99
CA GLY A 106 -19.98 -13.94 -1.41
C GLY A 106 -18.83 -14.92 -1.64
N ALA A 107 -17.68 -14.71 -0.99
CA ALA A 107 -16.60 -15.70 -0.99
C ALA A 107 -16.89 -16.86 0.00
N LYS A 108 -16.38 -18.05 -0.33
CA LYS A 108 -16.23 -19.17 0.61
C LYS A 108 -14.91 -19.00 1.34
N LEU A 109 -14.88 -19.22 2.66
CA LEU A 109 -13.72 -18.84 3.47
C LEU A 109 -13.09 -20.02 4.18
N ILE A 110 -11.77 -20.00 4.27
CA ILE A 110 -10.97 -20.80 5.21
C ILE A 110 -10.25 -19.81 6.12
N LEU A 111 -10.52 -19.87 7.41
CA LEU A 111 -9.95 -18.96 8.41
C LEU A 111 -8.88 -19.70 9.22
N SER A 112 -7.67 -19.14 9.23
CA SER A 112 -6.53 -19.72 9.95
C SER A 112 -5.86 -18.74 10.89
N ALA A 113 -5.58 -19.24 12.09
CA ALA A 113 -4.78 -18.64 13.15
C ALA A 113 -4.49 -19.73 14.20
N ARG A 114 -3.66 -19.44 15.19
CA ARG A 114 -3.35 -20.39 16.27
C ARG A 114 -4.54 -20.64 17.21
N ASN A 115 -5.34 -19.60 17.49
CA ASN A 115 -6.44 -19.68 18.45
C ASN A 115 -7.76 -20.04 17.74
N GLY A 116 -8.16 -21.31 17.84
CA GLY A 116 -9.42 -21.82 17.26
C GLY A 116 -10.68 -21.14 17.82
N THR A 117 -10.69 -20.78 19.11
CA THR A 117 -11.83 -20.10 19.75
C THR A 117 -12.07 -18.72 19.15
N GLU A 118 -11.01 -17.94 18.93
CA GLU A 118 -11.14 -16.63 18.27
C GLU A 118 -11.57 -16.75 16.81
N LEU A 119 -11.10 -17.78 16.09
CA LEU A 119 -11.56 -18.05 14.73
C LEU A 119 -13.06 -18.36 14.70
N GLU A 120 -13.54 -19.14 15.67
CA GLU A 120 -14.96 -19.45 15.81
C GLU A 120 -15.79 -18.22 16.17
N ARG A 121 -15.27 -17.33 17.02
CA ARG A 121 -15.88 -16.01 17.28
C ARG A 121 -16.02 -15.21 15.98
N VAL A 122 -14.95 -15.13 15.19
CA VAL A 122 -14.97 -14.42 13.90
C VAL A 122 -16.01 -15.04 12.97
N ARG A 123 -16.00 -16.38 12.81
CA ARG A 123 -16.96 -17.11 11.96
C ARG A 123 -18.42 -16.77 12.28
N LYS A 124 -18.77 -16.76 13.57
CA LYS A 124 -20.14 -16.45 14.04
C LYS A 124 -20.58 -15.01 13.74
N GLN A 125 -19.63 -14.09 13.56
CA GLN A 125 -19.90 -12.68 13.24
C GLN A 125 -19.97 -12.41 11.74
N LEU A 126 -19.59 -13.36 10.88
CA LEU A 126 -19.59 -13.16 9.44
C LEU A 126 -21.00 -13.24 8.87
N THR A 127 -21.30 -12.36 7.92
CA THR A 127 -22.54 -12.36 7.15
C THR A 127 -22.22 -12.37 5.66
N GLY A 128 -23.05 -13.04 4.86
CA GLY A 128 -22.85 -13.15 3.41
C GLY A 128 -23.46 -14.43 2.83
N LYS A 129 -23.36 -14.59 1.50
CA LYS A 129 -23.97 -15.70 0.74
C LYS A 129 -23.68 -17.10 1.31
N TYR A 130 -22.51 -17.26 1.92
CA TYR A 130 -21.94 -18.53 2.35
C TYR A 130 -21.64 -18.60 3.85
N ALA A 131 -21.88 -17.50 4.58
CA ALA A 131 -21.57 -17.43 6.00
C ALA A 131 -22.83 -17.69 6.83
N PRO A 132 -22.74 -18.50 7.91
CA PRO A 132 -21.53 -19.11 8.47
C PRO A 132 -21.20 -20.53 7.99
N GLU A 133 -22.02 -21.18 7.16
CA GLU A 133 -21.97 -22.62 6.86
C GLU A 133 -20.75 -23.06 6.03
N GLN A 134 -20.37 -22.24 5.05
CA GLN A 134 -19.20 -22.47 4.18
C GLN A 134 -18.00 -21.60 4.59
N VAL A 135 -17.94 -21.22 5.87
CA VAL A 135 -16.74 -20.67 6.50
C VAL A 135 -16.09 -21.79 7.31
N LYS A 136 -14.91 -22.26 6.87
CA LYS A 136 -14.18 -23.36 7.51
C LYS A 136 -13.10 -22.83 8.43
N ILE A 137 -12.97 -23.45 9.60
CA ILE A 137 -11.93 -23.13 10.58
C ILE A 137 -10.79 -24.12 10.43
N LEU A 138 -9.57 -23.59 10.28
CA LEU A 138 -8.35 -24.38 10.18
C LEU A 138 -7.27 -23.77 11.08
N PRO A 139 -7.18 -24.21 12.34
CA PRO A 139 -6.10 -23.77 13.22
C PRO A 139 -4.75 -24.07 12.59
N LEU A 140 -3.88 -23.07 12.55
CA LEU A 140 -2.59 -23.15 11.87
C LEU A 140 -1.56 -22.29 12.61
N ASP A 141 -0.43 -22.90 12.93
CA ASP A 141 0.78 -22.19 13.33
C ASP A 141 1.79 -22.20 12.17
N LEU A 142 2.15 -21.02 11.68
CA LEU A 142 3.07 -20.86 10.56
C LEU A 142 4.51 -21.23 10.93
N SER A 143 4.88 -21.22 12.22
CA SER A 143 6.19 -21.71 12.65
C SER A 143 6.27 -23.23 12.81
N SER A 144 5.23 -23.97 12.41
CA SER A 144 5.25 -25.43 12.45
C SER A 144 6.19 -26.02 11.40
N GLU A 145 6.62 -27.25 11.67
CA GLU A 145 7.34 -28.11 10.71
C GLU A 145 6.55 -28.30 9.40
N GLU A 146 7.28 -28.57 8.32
CA GLU A 146 6.73 -28.69 6.97
C GLU A 146 5.61 -29.74 6.86
N ASP A 147 5.74 -30.88 7.54
CA ASP A 147 4.72 -31.94 7.54
C ASP A 147 3.36 -31.46 8.07
N ARG A 148 3.37 -30.65 9.15
CA ARG A 148 2.13 -30.05 9.68
C ARG A 148 1.53 -29.02 8.74
N LEU A 149 2.38 -28.25 8.04
CA LEU A 149 1.91 -27.32 7.01
C LEU A 149 1.29 -28.08 5.83
N LYS A 150 1.88 -29.22 5.43
CA LYS A 150 1.37 -30.09 4.37
C LYS A 150 0.01 -30.67 4.74
N GLU A 151 -0.15 -31.21 5.96
CA GLU A 151 -1.45 -31.67 6.48
C GLU A 151 -2.51 -30.56 6.43
N ALA A 152 -2.13 -29.31 6.77
CA ALA A 152 -3.03 -28.18 6.70
C ALA A 152 -3.42 -27.81 5.25
N ILE A 153 -2.50 -27.90 4.29
CA ILE A 153 -2.79 -27.71 2.85
C ILE A 153 -3.79 -28.78 2.38
N ASP A 154 -3.52 -30.06 2.66
CA ASP A 154 -4.39 -31.16 2.23
C ASP A 154 -5.80 -31.00 2.80
N LYS A 155 -5.89 -30.61 4.08
CA LYS A 155 -7.17 -30.30 4.73
C LYS A 155 -7.87 -29.11 4.09
N ALA A 156 -7.16 -28.01 3.85
CA ALA A 156 -7.72 -26.82 3.21
C ALA A 156 -8.28 -27.12 1.81
N GLU A 157 -7.56 -27.90 1.02
CA GLU A 157 -7.96 -28.32 -0.32
C GLU A 157 -9.15 -29.30 -0.29
N SER A 158 -9.26 -30.14 0.75
CA SER A 158 -10.40 -31.06 0.92
C SER A 158 -11.72 -30.36 1.28
N PHE A 159 -11.69 -29.13 1.83
CA PHE A 159 -12.91 -28.44 2.26
C PHE A 159 -13.85 -28.08 1.11
N PHE A 160 -13.30 -27.86 -0.08
CA PHE A 160 -14.05 -27.51 -1.28
C PHE A 160 -13.61 -28.37 -2.47
N PRO A 161 -14.02 -29.66 -2.50
CA PRO A 161 -13.60 -30.60 -3.52
C PRO A 161 -13.89 -30.10 -4.94
N GLY A 162 -12.93 -30.28 -5.86
CA GLY A 162 -13.04 -29.84 -7.25
C GLY A 162 -12.80 -28.35 -7.50
N VAL A 163 -12.86 -27.50 -6.47
CA VAL A 163 -12.57 -26.06 -6.58
C VAL A 163 -11.17 -25.74 -6.05
N GLY A 164 -10.85 -26.23 -4.85
CA GLY A 164 -9.61 -25.91 -4.13
C GLY A 164 -9.49 -24.43 -3.75
N VAL A 165 -8.33 -24.00 -3.26
CA VAL A 165 -8.09 -22.60 -2.88
C VAL A 165 -7.82 -21.72 -4.10
N ASP A 166 -8.63 -20.68 -4.30
CA ASP A 166 -8.47 -19.68 -5.36
C ASP A 166 -7.54 -18.54 -4.93
N TYR A 167 -7.75 -18.03 -3.71
CA TYR A 167 -6.96 -16.95 -3.14
C TYR A 167 -6.32 -17.37 -1.82
N MET A 168 -5.05 -17.06 -1.66
CA MET A 168 -4.32 -17.24 -0.41
C MET A 168 -3.85 -15.88 0.13
N PHE A 169 -4.51 -15.40 1.18
CA PHE A 169 -4.19 -14.16 1.87
C PHE A 169 -3.20 -14.44 3.01
N HIS A 170 -1.92 -14.22 2.72
CA HIS A 170 -0.84 -14.25 3.71
C HIS A 170 -0.88 -12.97 4.55
N ASN A 171 -1.71 -12.96 5.59
CA ASN A 171 -1.89 -11.81 6.48
C ASN A 171 -1.28 -12.03 7.89
N ALA A 172 -1.10 -13.28 8.32
CA ALA A 172 -0.46 -13.55 9.60
C ALA A 172 0.95 -12.94 9.67
N ALA A 173 1.24 -12.27 10.79
CA ALA A 173 2.55 -11.76 11.09
C ALA A 173 2.83 -11.85 12.59
N TYR A 174 4.09 -12.05 12.92
CA TYR A 174 4.66 -11.87 14.24
C TYR A 174 5.36 -10.51 14.28
N GLU A 175 4.95 -9.68 15.24
CA GLU A 175 5.55 -8.39 15.52
C GLU A 175 5.74 -8.24 17.03
N ARG A 176 6.89 -7.68 17.41
CA ARG A 176 7.28 -7.40 18.79
C ARG A 176 7.41 -5.88 19.00
N PRO A 177 7.43 -5.40 20.26
CA PRO A 177 7.62 -3.99 20.54
C PRO A 177 8.84 -3.42 19.80
N LYS A 178 8.76 -2.14 19.43
CA LYS A 178 9.85 -1.45 18.75
C LYS A 178 11.08 -1.42 19.66
N THR A 179 12.22 -1.83 19.13
CA THR A 179 13.51 -1.82 19.82
C THR A 179 14.62 -1.41 18.86
N THR A 180 15.76 -0.96 19.36
CA THR A 180 16.88 -0.59 18.48
C THR A 180 17.38 -1.81 17.71
N ALA A 181 18.05 -1.59 16.58
CA ALA A 181 18.54 -2.69 15.75
C ALA A 181 19.53 -3.62 16.48
N LEU A 182 20.24 -3.10 17.49
CA LEU A 182 21.26 -3.83 18.25
C LEU A 182 20.69 -4.57 19.46
N ASP A 183 19.49 -4.20 19.92
CA ASP A 183 18.88 -4.74 21.14
C ASP A 183 17.86 -5.86 20.83
N VAL A 184 17.79 -6.35 19.59
CA VAL A 184 16.90 -7.46 19.23
C VAL A 184 17.51 -8.77 19.70
N THR A 185 16.76 -9.55 20.48
CA THR A 185 17.19 -10.89 20.89
C THR A 185 17.16 -11.88 19.72
N GLU A 186 18.07 -12.85 19.75
CA GLU A 186 18.11 -13.94 18.76
C GLU A 186 16.79 -14.72 18.68
N GLU A 187 16.11 -14.91 19.82
CA GLU A 187 14.78 -15.53 19.89
C GLU A 187 13.74 -14.70 19.13
N SER A 188 13.71 -13.39 19.34
CA SER A 188 12.78 -12.47 18.65
C SER A 188 13.06 -12.43 17.14
N LEU A 189 14.34 -12.45 16.75
CA LEU A 189 14.78 -12.55 15.37
C LEU A 189 14.24 -13.82 14.71
N LYS A 190 14.54 -14.98 15.30
CA LYS A 190 14.09 -16.29 14.80
C LYS A 190 12.58 -16.40 14.75
N ALA A 191 11.88 -16.00 15.81
CA ALA A 191 10.41 -16.04 15.84
C ALA A 191 9.78 -15.17 14.74
N THR A 192 10.35 -13.99 14.48
CA THR A 192 9.89 -13.11 13.39
C THR A 192 10.09 -13.76 12.03
N PHE A 193 11.27 -14.31 11.76
CA PHE A 193 11.56 -14.96 10.47
C PHE A 193 10.78 -16.27 10.28
N ASN A 194 10.66 -17.10 11.33
CA ASN A 194 9.91 -18.35 11.29
C ASN A 194 8.45 -18.14 10.87
N VAL A 195 7.78 -17.12 11.43
CA VAL A 195 6.38 -16.84 11.09
C VAL A 195 6.27 -16.02 9.80
N ASN A 196 6.96 -14.88 9.72
CA ASN A 196 6.73 -13.92 8.63
C ASN A 196 7.33 -14.39 7.30
N VAL A 197 8.44 -15.15 7.34
CA VAL A 197 9.19 -15.52 6.13
C VAL A 197 9.07 -17.02 5.88
N PHE A 198 9.66 -17.86 6.72
CA PHE A 198 9.78 -19.30 6.45
C PHE A 198 8.41 -19.97 6.36
N GLY A 199 7.54 -19.80 7.37
CA GLY A 199 6.20 -20.36 7.35
C GLY A 199 5.35 -19.90 6.18
N THR A 200 5.42 -18.62 5.84
CA THR A 200 4.70 -18.04 4.70
C THR A 200 5.19 -18.61 3.36
N ILE A 201 6.52 -18.71 3.18
CA ILE A 201 7.14 -19.27 1.97
C ILE A 201 6.85 -20.76 1.85
N SER A 202 7.00 -21.54 2.92
CA SER A 202 6.73 -22.98 2.94
C SER A 202 5.27 -23.26 2.59
N LEU A 203 4.33 -22.54 3.21
CA LEU A 203 2.90 -22.68 2.90
C LEU A 203 2.60 -22.35 1.43
N THR A 204 3.25 -21.31 0.88
CA THR A 204 3.14 -20.96 -0.54
C THR A 204 3.66 -22.08 -1.43
N ARG A 205 4.86 -22.60 -1.14
CA ARG A 205 5.50 -23.69 -1.91
C ARG A 205 4.63 -24.94 -1.94
N LEU A 206 4.04 -25.31 -0.80
CA LEU A 206 3.19 -26.49 -0.69
C LEU A 206 1.82 -26.31 -1.37
N LEU A 207 1.24 -25.11 -1.34
CA LEU A 207 -0.04 -24.82 -2.01
C LEU A 207 0.09 -24.67 -3.53
N THR A 208 1.23 -24.15 -4.01
CA THR A 208 1.45 -23.81 -5.43
C THR A 208 1.17 -24.98 -6.40
N PRO A 209 1.59 -26.24 -6.14
CA PRO A 209 1.26 -27.38 -7.00
C PRO A 209 -0.25 -27.58 -7.21
N PHE A 210 -1.08 -27.32 -6.19
CA PHE A 210 -2.55 -27.43 -6.31
C PHE A 210 -3.10 -26.35 -7.25
N MET A 211 -2.65 -25.10 -7.09
CA MET A 211 -3.05 -24.00 -7.97
C MET A 211 -2.57 -24.19 -9.41
N LEU A 212 -1.34 -24.71 -9.60
CA LEU A 212 -0.79 -25.00 -10.92
C LEU A 212 -1.58 -26.08 -11.65
N ARG A 213 -1.99 -27.17 -10.96
CA ARG A 213 -2.87 -28.19 -11.55
C ARG A 213 -4.20 -27.63 -12.03
N ARG A 214 -4.72 -26.60 -11.35
CA ARG A 214 -5.94 -25.90 -11.74
C ARG A 214 -5.72 -24.80 -12.80
N GLY A 215 -4.47 -24.48 -13.13
CA GLY A 215 -4.12 -23.35 -14.01
C GLY A 215 -4.55 -21.99 -13.47
N ARG A 216 -4.85 -21.87 -12.17
CA ARG A 216 -5.33 -20.64 -11.54
C ARG A 216 -5.02 -20.59 -10.05
N GLY A 217 -4.67 -19.41 -9.58
CA GLY A 217 -4.50 -19.11 -8.16
C GLY A 217 -3.97 -17.70 -7.94
N HIS A 218 -4.20 -17.13 -6.76
CA HIS A 218 -3.75 -15.78 -6.44
C HIS A 218 -3.24 -15.68 -5.01
N PHE A 219 -1.95 -15.39 -4.85
CA PHE A 219 -1.37 -15.04 -3.55
C PHE A 219 -1.52 -13.54 -3.26
N VAL A 220 -2.20 -13.20 -2.18
CA VAL A 220 -2.33 -11.81 -1.68
C VAL A 220 -1.49 -11.70 -0.41
N VAL A 221 -0.42 -10.91 -0.45
CA VAL A 221 0.63 -10.95 0.56
C VAL A 221 0.66 -9.65 1.33
N MET A 222 0.36 -9.71 2.62
CA MET A 222 0.40 -8.55 3.51
C MET A 222 1.84 -8.27 3.95
N SER A 223 2.49 -7.38 3.21
CA SER A 223 3.80 -6.85 3.54
C SER A 223 3.67 -5.64 4.48
N SER A 224 4.41 -4.57 4.24
CA SER A 224 4.35 -3.30 4.98
C SER A 224 5.09 -2.20 4.22
N ALA A 225 4.81 -0.94 4.55
CA ALA A 225 5.72 0.18 4.25
C ALA A 225 7.14 -0.08 4.77
N ALA A 226 7.29 -0.82 5.88
CA ALA A 226 8.59 -1.25 6.40
C ALA A 226 9.34 -2.24 5.48
N GLY A 227 8.66 -2.82 4.47
CA GLY A 227 9.27 -3.59 3.39
C GLY A 227 9.68 -2.75 2.17
N LYS A 228 9.50 -1.42 2.22
CA LYS A 228 9.75 -0.47 1.13
C LYS A 228 10.63 0.72 1.51
N THR A 229 10.64 1.08 2.78
CA THR A 229 11.45 2.16 3.34
C THR A 229 12.01 1.74 4.69
N PRO A 230 13.17 2.27 5.14
CA PRO A 230 13.65 2.02 6.49
C PRO A 230 12.59 2.35 7.55
N ALA A 231 12.41 1.47 8.53
CA ALA A 231 11.52 1.69 9.68
C ALA A 231 12.35 1.62 10.98
N PRO A 232 12.85 2.76 11.47
CA PRO A 232 13.62 2.83 12.71
C PRO A 232 12.85 2.20 13.87
N GLY A 233 13.54 1.36 14.66
CA GLY A 233 12.94 0.59 15.75
C GLY A 233 12.32 -0.76 15.33
N GLN A 234 12.36 -1.10 14.04
CA GLN A 234 11.72 -2.30 13.48
C GLN A 234 12.64 -3.00 12.46
N ALA A 235 13.94 -3.07 12.71
CA ALA A 235 14.92 -3.58 11.75
C ALA A 235 14.64 -5.02 11.30
N VAL A 236 14.43 -5.96 12.24
CA VAL A 236 14.13 -7.37 11.93
C VAL A 236 12.77 -7.51 11.24
N TYR A 237 11.74 -6.79 11.69
CA TYR A 237 10.44 -6.79 11.03
C TYR A 237 10.56 -6.28 9.59
N SER A 238 11.28 -5.17 9.38
CA SER A 238 11.57 -4.62 8.05
C SER A 238 12.25 -5.68 7.17
N ALA A 239 13.33 -6.30 7.67
CA ALA A 239 14.04 -7.38 6.96
C ALA A 239 13.09 -8.51 6.53
N SER A 240 12.18 -8.94 7.42
CA SER A 240 11.17 -9.96 7.09
C SER A 240 10.21 -9.52 5.97
N LYS A 241 9.81 -8.25 5.94
CA LYS A 241 8.90 -7.70 4.93
C LYS A 241 9.60 -7.44 3.59
N TYR A 242 10.87 -7.04 3.59
CA TYR A 242 11.69 -7.02 2.38
C TYR A 242 11.89 -8.42 1.79
N ALA A 243 12.15 -9.43 2.64
CA ALA A 243 12.27 -10.82 2.20
C ALA A 243 10.99 -11.32 1.52
N LEU A 244 9.82 -11.03 2.09
CA LEU A 244 8.53 -11.32 1.47
C LEU A 244 8.37 -10.64 0.11
N ASN A 245 8.67 -9.34 0.02
CA ASN A 245 8.57 -8.60 -1.24
C ASN A 245 9.47 -9.23 -2.33
N GLY A 246 10.72 -9.53 -1.99
CA GLY A 246 11.66 -10.19 -2.90
C GLY A 246 11.14 -11.55 -3.38
N TYR A 247 10.75 -12.42 -2.45
CA TYR A 247 10.25 -13.76 -2.78
C TYR A 247 9.01 -13.71 -3.68
N PHE A 248 7.99 -12.94 -3.31
CA PHE A 248 6.70 -12.95 -4.01
C PHE A 248 6.73 -12.21 -5.35
N HIS A 249 7.56 -11.18 -5.51
CA HIS A 249 7.77 -10.58 -6.83
C HIS A 249 8.46 -11.53 -7.80
N THR A 250 9.44 -12.30 -7.32
CA THR A 250 10.12 -13.34 -8.11
C THR A 250 9.16 -14.46 -8.48
N LEU A 251 8.45 -15.03 -7.50
CA LEU A 251 7.44 -16.08 -7.72
C LEU A 251 6.41 -15.68 -8.78
N ARG A 252 5.92 -14.44 -8.71
CA ARG A 252 5.01 -13.87 -9.72
C ARG A 252 5.63 -13.91 -11.11
N SER A 253 6.88 -13.47 -11.24
CA SER A 253 7.57 -13.43 -12.53
C SER A 253 7.72 -14.82 -13.14
N GLU A 254 8.00 -15.82 -12.31
CA GLU A 254 8.18 -17.21 -12.72
C GLU A 254 6.86 -17.90 -13.13
N LEU A 255 5.75 -17.57 -12.44
CA LEU A 255 4.50 -18.33 -12.55
C LEU A 255 3.33 -17.58 -13.20
N CYS A 256 3.47 -16.30 -13.53
CA CYS A 256 2.37 -15.51 -14.10
C CYS A 256 1.80 -16.08 -15.40
N GLN A 257 2.65 -16.64 -16.27
CA GLN A 257 2.21 -17.30 -17.52
C GLN A 257 1.52 -18.65 -17.28
N LYS A 258 1.61 -19.20 -16.06
CA LYS A 258 0.96 -20.45 -15.63
C LYS A 258 -0.36 -20.19 -14.88
N GLY A 259 -0.89 -18.97 -14.94
CA GLY A 259 -2.15 -18.59 -14.30
C GLY A 259 -2.05 -18.25 -12.80
N ILE A 260 -0.83 -18.15 -12.26
CA ILE A 260 -0.62 -17.78 -10.85
C ILE A 260 -0.39 -16.28 -10.73
N LYS A 261 -1.31 -15.60 -10.04
CA LYS A 261 -1.24 -14.17 -9.74
C LYS A 261 -0.64 -13.94 -8.36
N VAL A 262 -0.04 -12.77 -8.18
CA VAL A 262 0.48 -12.32 -6.89
C VAL A 262 0.19 -10.82 -6.75
N THR A 263 -0.35 -10.43 -5.58
CA THR A 263 -0.52 -9.03 -5.16
C THR A 263 0.22 -8.83 -3.84
N VAL A 264 1.25 -8.00 -3.86
CA VAL A 264 1.95 -7.58 -2.63
C VAL A 264 1.33 -6.28 -2.11
N VAL A 265 0.89 -6.29 -0.86
CA VAL A 265 0.23 -5.14 -0.23
C VAL A 265 1.17 -4.53 0.80
N CYS A 266 1.51 -3.26 0.65
CA CYS A 266 2.44 -2.54 1.52
C CYS A 266 1.68 -1.45 2.32
N PRO A 267 0.99 -1.80 3.41
CA PRO A 267 0.33 -0.82 4.25
C PRO A 267 1.31 -0.05 5.12
N GLY A 268 1.05 1.25 5.31
CA GLY A 268 1.63 2.07 6.35
C GLY A 268 0.96 1.82 7.72
N PRO A 269 0.93 2.81 8.62
CA PRO A 269 0.27 2.68 9.91
C PRO A 269 -1.24 2.44 9.76
N VAL A 270 -1.70 1.28 10.25
CA VAL A 270 -3.13 0.91 10.29
C VAL A 270 -3.65 0.98 11.73
N ALA A 271 -4.90 1.43 11.90
CA ALA A 271 -5.63 1.38 13.16
C ALA A 271 -6.38 0.04 13.25
N THR A 272 -5.86 -0.90 14.03
CA THR A 272 -6.51 -2.20 14.26
C THR A 272 -7.16 -2.24 15.64
N PRO A 273 -8.43 -2.64 15.77
CA PRO A 273 -9.04 -2.95 17.06
C PRO A 273 -8.31 -4.15 17.69
N ASN A 274 -7.53 -3.89 18.74
CA ASN A 274 -6.82 -4.86 19.60
C ASN A 274 -5.87 -5.89 18.96
N GLY A 275 -4.57 -5.55 18.98
CA GLY A 275 -3.48 -6.51 19.11
C GLY A 275 -2.74 -6.25 20.42
N SER A 276 -2.98 -7.07 21.45
CA SER A 276 -2.32 -6.98 22.76
C SER A 276 -0.79 -7.05 22.63
N GLY A 277 -0.13 -6.04 23.19
CA GLY A 277 1.35 -5.92 23.19
C GLY A 277 1.91 -4.54 23.58
N ALA A 278 1.09 -3.58 24.01
CA ALA A 278 1.55 -2.43 24.80
C ALA A 278 0.37 -1.89 25.61
N THR A 279 0.19 -2.40 26.82
CA THR A 279 -0.55 -1.70 27.87
C THR A 279 0.18 -0.37 28.12
N SER A 280 -0.36 0.72 27.58
CA SER A 280 -0.25 2.03 28.21
C SER A 280 -1.67 2.49 28.53
N SER A 281 -2.09 2.17 29.74
CA SER A 281 -2.86 3.12 30.53
C SER A 281 -2.06 4.42 30.60
N THR A 282 -2.39 5.40 29.76
CA THR A 282 -2.31 6.85 30.05
C THR A 282 -2.72 7.63 28.81
N THR A 283 -3.65 8.55 29.03
CA THR A 283 -4.00 9.71 28.21
C THR A 283 -2.79 10.33 27.52
N ASN A 284 -2.67 10.10 26.21
CA ASN A 284 -2.12 11.02 25.20
C ASN A 284 -2.30 10.36 23.84
N VAL A 285 -3.44 10.61 23.21
CA VAL A 285 -3.75 10.14 21.85
C VAL A 285 -2.76 10.78 20.90
N SER A 286 -1.72 10.03 20.54
CA SER A 286 -0.82 10.35 19.45
C SER A 286 -1.65 10.67 18.20
N SER A 287 -1.51 11.89 17.66
CA SER A 287 -2.20 12.42 16.48
C SER A 287 -1.77 11.75 15.15
N GLU A 288 -1.29 10.51 15.20
CA GLU A 288 -0.89 9.74 14.04
C GLU A 288 -2.11 9.43 13.17
N LYS A 289 -2.18 10.04 11.98
CA LYS A 289 -3.19 9.72 10.97
C LYS A 289 -2.95 8.29 10.45
N ARG A 290 -3.75 7.32 10.92
CA ARG A 290 -3.69 5.91 10.52
C ARG A 290 -4.82 5.59 9.56
N VAL A 291 -4.57 4.72 8.58
CA VAL A 291 -5.64 4.14 7.76
C VAL A 291 -6.44 3.18 8.63
N SER A 292 -7.77 3.16 8.55
CA SER A 292 -8.57 2.20 9.33
C SER A 292 -8.35 0.77 8.81
N ALA A 293 -8.53 -0.24 9.66
CA ALA A 293 -8.43 -1.64 9.23
C ALA A 293 -9.47 -1.96 8.14
N GLU A 294 -10.65 -1.36 8.21
CA GLU A 294 -11.73 -1.45 7.23
C GLU A 294 -11.30 -0.93 5.86
N ARG A 295 -10.71 0.26 5.82
CA ARG A 295 -10.25 0.86 4.57
C ARG A 295 -9.04 0.12 4.00
N CYS A 296 -8.14 -0.35 4.86
CA CYS A 296 -6.99 -1.16 4.44
C CYS A 296 -7.45 -2.50 3.83
N ALA A 297 -8.42 -3.18 4.45
CA ALA A 297 -9.01 -4.41 3.92
C ALA A 297 -9.73 -4.16 2.58
N GLU A 298 -10.50 -3.07 2.49
CA GLU A 298 -11.23 -2.71 1.27
C GLU A 298 -10.26 -2.49 0.10
N LEU A 299 -9.23 -1.67 0.29
CA LEU A 299 -8.21 -1.40 -0.70
C LEU A 299 -7.41 -2.66 -1.07
N THR A 300 -7.18 -3.56 -0.11
CA THR A 300 -6.55 -4.86 -0.35
C THR A 300 -7.41 -5.74 -1.28
N ILE A 301 -8.73 -5.79 -1.05
CA ILE A 301 -9.66 -6.57 -1.88
C ILE A 301 -9.81 -5.93 -3.27
N ILE A 302 -9.83 -4.60 -3.38
CA ILE A 302 -9.78 -3.89 -4.66
C ILE A 302 -8.50 -4.29 -5.43
N ALA A 303 -7.35 -4.28 -4.77
CA ALA A 303 -6.08 -4.66 -5.39
C ALA A 303 -6.09 -6.11 -5.90
N ALA A 304 -6.58 -7.04 -5.07
CA ALA A 304 -6.68 -8.46 -5.39
C ALA A 304 -7.64 -8.71 -6.56
N SER A 305 -8.86 -8.15 -6.51
CA SER A 305 -9.88 -8.32 -7.56
C SER A 305 -9.46 -7.72 -8.90
N HIS A 306 -8.57 -6.72 -8.93
CA HIS A 306 -8.00 -6.18 -10.17
C HIS A 306 -6.66 -6.81 -10.57
N GLY A 307 -6.13 -7.76 -9.80
CA GLY A 307 -4.86 -8.42 -10.10
C GLY A 307 -3.66 -7.47 -10.07
N LEU A 308 -3.68 -6.44 -9.21
CA LEU A 308 -2.57 -5.50 -9.10
C LEU A 308 -1.33 -6.19 -8.53
N LYS A 309 -0.14 -5.90 -9.05
CA LYS A 309 1.09 -6.62 -8.68
C LYS A 309 1.61 -6.21 -7.30
N GLU A 310 1.59 -4.91 -7.04
CA GLU A 310 2.00 -4.28 -5.78
C GLU A 310 1.09 -3.07 -5.53
N VAL A 311 0.70 -2.83 -4.28
CA VAL A 311 -0.09 -1.66 -3.88
C VAL A 311 0.39 -1.07 -2.55
N TRP A 312 0.32 0.24 -2.41
CA TRP A 312 0.72 0.96 -1.20
C TRP A 312 -0.50 1.61 -0.57
N ILE A 313 -0.72 1.37 0.72
CA ILE A 313 -1.89 1.86 1.45
C ILE A 313 -1.42 2.67 2.64
N SER A 314 -1.39 3.98 2.53
CA SER A 314 -0.98 4.85 3.62
C SER A 314 -1.41 6.29 3.37
N TYR A 315 -1.65 7.02 4.44
CA TYR A 315 -1.67 8.48 4.39
C TYR A 315 -0.26 9.07 4.30
N GLN A 316 -0.20 10.35 3.97
CA GLN A 316 1.00 11.17 4.10
C GLN A 316 1.38 11.39 5.58
N PRO A 317 2.68 11.50 5.91
CA PRO A 317 3.84 11.58 5.02
C PRO A 317 4.46 10.23 4.64
N VAL A 318 3.97 9.10 5.19
CA VAL A 318 4.58 7.78 4.95
C VAL A 318 4.52 7.38 3.48
N LEU A 319 3.40 7.64 2.80
CA LEU A 319 3.27 7.37 1.36
C LEU A 319 4.32 8.14 0.53
N ALA A 320 4.50 9.44 0.78
CA ALA A 320 5.54 10.24 0.12
C ALA A 320 6.94 9.71 0.36
N VAL A 321 7.26 9.28 1.58
CA VAL A 321 8.56 8.67 1.89
C VAL A 321 8.77 7.38 1.11
N MET A 322 7.74 6.54 0.96
CA MET A 322 7.82 5.33 0.14
C MET A 322 8.14 5.67 -1.33
N TYR A 323 7.50 6.70 -1.90
CA TYR A 323 7.83 7.19 -3.25
C TYR A 323 9.27 7.73 -3.33
N LEU A 324 9.69 8.54 -2.37
CA LEU A 324 11.04 9.11 -2.35
C LEU A 324 12.12 8.01 -2.26
N VAL A 325 11.97 7.03 -1.36
CA VAL A 325 12.94 5.95 -1.24
C VAL A 325 12.97 5.07 -2.50
N GLN A 326 11.81 4.79 -3.10
CA GLN A 326 11.72 3.93 -4.29
C GLN A 326 12.28 4.58 -5.57
N TYR A 327 12.03 5.88 -5.77
CA TYR A 327 12.33 6.55 -7.04
C TYR A 327 13.43 7.62 -6.94
N MET A 328 13.78 8.08 -5.73
CA MET A 328 14.81 9.07 -5.45
C MET A 328 15.66 8.66 -4.23
N PRO A 329 16.32 7.49 -4.27
CA PRO A 329 16.91 6.85 -3.08
C PRO A 329 17.90 7.77 -2.35
N THR A 330 18.74 8.52 -3.05
CA THR A 330 19.68 9.48 -2.43
C THR A 330 18.96 10.47 -1.51
N ILE A 331 17.82 11.01 -1.95
CA ILE A 331 17.03 11.96 -1.16
C ILE A 331 16.22 11.24 -0.09
N GLY A 332 15.61 10.10 -0.44
CA GLY A 332 14.80 9.30 0.47
C GLY A 332 15.59 8.80 1.67
N TYR A 333 16.79 8.22 1.45
CA TYR A 333 17.64 7.73 2.53
C TYR A 333 18.23 8.88 3.35
N TRP A 334 18.68 9.97 2.73
CA TRP A 334 19.11 11.17 3.46
C TRP A 334 18.02 11.70 4.42
N LEU A 335 16.76 11.75 3.95
CA LEU A 335 15.62 12.15 4.77
C LEU A 335 15.41 11.19 5.94
N MET A 336 15.49 9.88 5.67
CA MET A 336 15.29 8.84 6.68
C MET A 336 16.39 8.82 7.73
N ASP A 337 17.64 9.06 7.36
CA ASP A 337 18.78 9.12 8.29
C ASP A 337 18.65 10.32 9.24
N LYS A 338 18.18 11.47 8.72
CA LYS A 338 17.94 12.68 9.53
C LYS A 338 16.82 12.50 10.56
N VAL A 339 15.79 11.71 10.23
CA VAL A 339 14.61 11.46 11.08
C VAL A 339 14.78 10.21 11.95
N GLY A 340 15.69 9.31 11.57
CA GLY A 340 15.82 7.96 12.11
C GLY A 340 16.00 7.91 13.62
N ARG A 341 17.00 8.63 14.13
CA ARG A 341 17.29 8.70 15.58
C ARG A 341 16.09 9.22 16.38
N ARG A 342 15.46 10.30 15.89
CA ARG A 342 14.32 10.95 16.55
C ARG A 342 13.06 10.07 16.57
N ARG A 343 12.90 9.18 15.58
CA ARG A 343 11.81 8.19 15.56
C ARG A 343 11.97 7.10 16.61
N VAL A 344 13.20 6.63 16.84
CA VAL A 344 13.49 5.63 17.87
C VAL A 344 13.25 6.25 19.26
N GLU A 345 13.74 7.47 19.48
CA GLU A 345 13.51 8.24 20.71
C GLU A 345 12.00 8.50 20.94
N ALA A 346 11.28 8.96 19.92
CA ALA A 346 9.82 9.17 20.02
C ALA A 346 9.05 7.87 20.28
N ALA A 347 9.48 6.73 19.71
CA ALA A 347 8.87 5.44 19.97
C ALA A 347 9.06 5.00 21.43
N ALA A 348 10.24 5.24 22.01
CA ALA A 348 10.52 4.99 23.42
C ALA A 348 9.68 5.89 24.35
N GLU A 349 9.44 7.14 23.95
CA GLU A 349 8.58 8.11 24.65
C GLU A 349 7.07 7.93 24.40
N LYS A 350 6.64 6.92 23.62
CA LYS A 350 5.24 6.72 23.16
C LYS A 350 4.66 7.93 22.39
N GLY A 351 5.51 8.75 21.77
CA GLY A 351 5.14 9.89 20.95
C GLY A 351 4.79 9.53 19.50
N ASN A 352 4.40 10.55 18.71
CA ASN A 352 4.08 10.40 17.29
C ASN A 352 5.38 10.21 16.47
N THR A 353 5.59 9.00 15.96
CA THR A 353 6.75 8.56 15.16
C THR A 353 6.67 8.98 13.69
N TYR A 354 5.54 9.49 13.20
CA TYR A 354 5.35 9.88 11.81
C TYR A 354 5.11 11.38 11.61
N SER A 355 5.25 12.19 12.66
CA SER A 355 5.08 13.64 12.61
C SER A 355 6.13 14.34 11.74
N LEU A 356 5.71 15.33 10.95
CA LEU A 356 6.59 16.23 10.20
C LEU A 356 7.49 17.06 11.13
N SER A 357 7.11 17.27 12.40
CA SER A 357 7.95 17.99 13.38
C SER A 357 9.26 17.26 13.69
N LEU A 358 9.33 15.94 13.44
CA LEU A 358 10.57 15.16 13.58
C LEU A 358 11.66 15.58 12.58
N LEU A 359 11.30 16.25 11.47
CA LEU A 359 12.26 16.80 10.51
C LEU A 359 12.99 18.03 11.06
N PHE A 360 12.28 18.87 11.81
CA PHE A 360 12.76 20.19 12.23
C PHE A 360 13.38 20.21 13.64
N GLY A 361 13.19 19.13 14.42
CA GLY A 361 13.73 18.99 15.77
C GLY A 361 12.91 19.78 16.79
N LYS A 362 12.87 19.30 18.05
CA LYS A 362 12.36 20.14 19.15
C LYS A 362 13.31 21.35 19.24
N LYS A 363 12.81 22.59 19.09
CA LYS A 363 13.57 23.77 19.52
C LYS A 363 13.93 23.51 20.99
N LYS A 364 15.22 23.51 21.32
CA LYS A 364 15.64 23.55 22.74
C LYS A 364 14.91 24.75 23.34
N ALA A 365 14.07 24.52 24.35
CA ALA A 365 13.65 25.60 25.23
C ALA A 365 14.94 26.17 25.82
N ALA A 366 15.17 27.46 25.55
CA ALA A 366 16.28 28.22 26.13
C ALA A 366 15.99 28.51 27.60
#